data_AF-A0A9Q5YJU4-F1
#
_entry.id   AF-A0A9Q5YJU4-F1
#
_cell.length_a   1.000
_cell.length_b   1.000
_cell.length_c   1.000
_cell.angle_alpha   90.00
_cell.angle_beta   90.00
_cell.angle_gamma   90.00
#
_symmetry.space_group_name_H-M   'P 1'
#
loop_
_entity.id
_entity.type
_entity.pdbx_description
1 polymer ?
#
loop_
_entity_poly.entity_id
_entity_poly.type
_entity_poly.pdbx_seq_one_letter_code
_entity_poly.pdbx_strand_id
1 'polypeptide(L)'
;MPALASLKDIHERRVKKLNILIKERNIPSLRSLCKNVGIQPSVLSRMLSNNTLAEKHARAIEQYYYLPELWLDIEEETQSWNVPGFFLMIIKKTTLHLPHFI
;
A
#
# COMPACT_ATOMS: atom_id res chain seq x y z
N MET A 1 7.11 -20.33 -16.12
CA MET A 1 5.87 -19.52 -16.09
C MET A 1 5.71 -19.02 -14.67
N PRO A 2 5.47 -17.72 -14.43
CA PRO A 2 5.25 -17.24 -13.06
C PRO A 2 4.04 -17.97 -12.47
N ALA A 3 4.17 -18.45 -11.23
CA ALA A 3 3.06 -19.08 -10.53
C ALA A 3 1.90 -18.08 -10.42
N LEU A 4 0.69 -18.51 -10.75
CA LEU A 4 -0.52 -17.70 -10.59
C LEU A 4 -0.68 -17.43 -9.08
N ALA A 5 -0.45 -16.18 -8.67
CA ALA A 5 -0.64 -15.79 -7.27
C ALA A 5 -2.09 -16.10 -6.87
N SER A 6 -2.28 -16.72 -5.71
CA SER A 6 -3.64 -17.04 -5.27
C SER A 6 -4.40 -15.74 -5.02
N LEU A 7 -5.72 -15.76 -5.20
CA LEU A 7 -6.55 -14.58 -4.94
C LEU A 7 -6.38 -14.05 -3.50
N LYS A 8 -6.14 -14.96 -2.56
CA LYS A 8 -5.86 -14.63 -1.17
C LYS A 8 -4.56 -13.83 -1.04
N ASP A 9 -3.49 -14.25 -1.72
CA ASP A 9 -2.19 -13.56 -1.72
C ASP A 9 -2.33 -12.14 -2.30
N ILE A 10 -3.11 -11.98 -3.37
CA ILE A 10 -3.40 -10.66 -3.96
C ILE A 10 -4.07 -9.75 -2.94
N HIS A 11 -5.09 -10.24 -2.23
CA HIS A 11 -5.78 -9.43 -1.23
C HIS A 11 -4.89 -9.07 -0.03
N GLU A 12 -4.09 -10.00 0.47
CA GLU A 12 -3.15 -9.75 1.56
C GLU A 12 -2.11 -8.69 1.14
N ARG A 13 -1.60 -8.78 -0.08
CA ARG A 13 -0.65 -7.82 -0.65
C ARG A 13 -1.24 -6.42 -0.74
N ARG A 14 -2.47 -6.31 -1.27
CA ARG A 14 -3.21 -5.05 -1.35
C ARG A 14 -3.40 -4.39 0.01
N VAL A 15 -3.79 -5.16 1.03
CA VAL A 15 -3.99 -4.66 2.40
C VAL A 15 -2.66 -4.21 3.00
N LYS A 16 -1.58 -4.97 2.80
CA LYS A 16 -0.24 -4.60 3.25
C LYS A 16 0.22 -3.28 2.64
N LYS A 17 0.10 -3.13 1.32
CA LYS A 17 0.47 -1.89 0.62
C LYS A 17 -0.41 -0.71 0.96
N LEU A 18 -1.71 -0.94 1.20
CA LEU A 18 -2.59 0.11 1.69
C LEU A 18 -2.12 0.66 3.04
N ASN A 19 -1.70 -0.21 3.95
CA ASN A 19 -1.16 0.22 5.24
C ASN A 19 0.15 1.01 5.10
N ILE A 20 1.00 0.66 4.13
CA ILE A 20 2.21 1.44 3.79
C ILE A 20 1.80 2.82 3.28
N LEU A 21 0.90 2.89 2.30
CA LEU A 21 0.40 4.13 1.73
C LEU A 21 -0.18 5.07 2.81
N ILE A 22 -0.95 4.54 3.76
CA ILE A 22 -1.53 5.30 4.88
C ILE A 22 -0.44 5.97 5.70
N LYS A 23 0.67 5.25 5.97
CA LYS A 23 1.80 5.79 6.73
C LYS A 23 2.59 6.81 5.91
N GLU A 24 2.95 6.48 4.67
CA GLU A 24 3.77 7.36 3.81
C GLU A 24 3.09 8.68 3.48
N ARG A 25 1.77 8.65 3.27
CA ARG A 25 0.98 9.86 2.95
C ARG A 25 0.43 10.56 4.20
N ASN A 26 0.82 10.13 5.40
CA ASN A 26 0.34 10.65 6.68
C ASN A 26 -1.19 10.80 6.72
N ILE A 27 -1.90 9.77 6.25
CA ILE A 27 -3.36 9.79 6.20
C ILE A 27 -3.88 9.70 7.64
N PRO A 28 -4.63 10.71 8.13
CA PRO A 28 -4.93 10.83 9.56
C PRO A 28 -5.87 9.74 10.08
N SER A 29 -6.72 9.19 9.21
CA SER A 29 -7.61 8.08 9.55
C SER A 29 -8.13 7.35 8.32
N LEU A 30 -8.54 6.09 8.49
CA LEU A 30 -9.27 5.32 7.47
C LEU A 30 -10.54 6.03 7.01
N ARG A 31 -11.21 6.77 7.91
CA ARG A 31 -12.41 7.56 7.56
C ARG A 31 -12.07 8.68 6.59
N SER A 32 -10.92 9.34 6.76
CA SER A 32 -10.44 10.38 5.84
C SER A 32 -10.16 9.80 4.46
N LEU A 33 -9.46 8.67 4.39
CA LEU A 33 -9.24 7.93 3.14
C LEU A 33 -10.56 7.60 2.44
N CYS A 34 -11.52 7.04 3.18
CA CYS A 34 -12.83 6.67 2.67
C CYS A 34 -13.58 7.86 2.06
N LYS A 35 -13.58 9.01 2.76
CA LYS A 35 -14.24 10.24 2.28
C LYS A 35 -13.64 10.72 0.96
N ASN A 36 -12.33 10.66 0.85
CA ASN A 36 -11.57 11.13 -0.29
C ASN A 36 -11.75 10.23 -1.53
N VAL A 37 -11.70 8.91 -1.32
CA VAL A 37 -11.81 7.91 -2.38
C VAL A 37 -13.27 7.65 -2.78
N GLY A 38 -14.24 8.05 -1.96
CA GLY A 38 -15.66 7.77 -2.18
C GLY A 38 -16.09 6.36 -1.78
N ILE A 39 -15.40 5.76 -0.79
CA ILE A 39 -15.73 4.43 -0.25
C ILE A 39 -16.47 4.60 1.08
N GLN A 40 -17.51 3.81 1.34
CA GLN A 40 -18.15 3.81 2.65
C GLN A 40 -17.21 3.22 3.71
N PRO A 41 -17.00 3.89 4.87
CA PRO A 41 -16.11 3.41 5.91
C PRO A 41 -16.44 2.01 6.44
N SER A 42 -17.73 1.67 6.55
CA SER A 42 -18.19 0.34 7.00
C SER A 42 -17.77 -0.76 6.01
N VAL A 43 -17.88 -0.47 4.70
CA VAL A 43 -17.48 -1.39 3.63
C VAL A 43 -15.98 -1.63 3.68
N LEU A 44 -15.17 -0.56 3.72
CA LEU A 44 -13.72 -0.71 3.81
C LEU A 44 -13.32 -1.43 5.09
N SER A 45 -13.90 -1.08 6.23
CA SER A 45 -13.59 -1.73 7.51
C SER A 45 -13.87 -3.23 7.49
N ARG A 46 -14.99 -3.66 6.90
CA ARG A 46 -15.32 -5.08 6.75
C ARG A 46 -14.37 -5.81 5.80
N MET A 47 -13.93 -5.15 4.74
CA MET A 47 -12.96 -5.72 3.81
C MET A 47 -11.59 -5.89 4.46
N LEU A 48 -11.15 -4.92 5.25
CA LEU A 48 -9.89 -4.97 5.98
C LEU A 48 -9.91 -6.02 7.09
N SER A 49 -11.02 -6.18 7.83
CA SER A 49 -11.12 -7.23 8.86
C SER A 49 -11.01 -8.64 8.27
N ASN A 50 -11.44 -8.80 7.02
CA ASN A 50 -11.43 -10.08 6.31
C ASN A 50 -10.20 -10.25 5.40
N ASN A 51 -9.25 -9.31 5.39
CA ASN A 51 -8.13 -9.28 4.44
C ASN A 51 -8.57 -9.46 2.98
N THR A 52 -9.63 -8.77 2.55
CA THR A 52 -10.24 -8.92 1.22
C THR A 52 -10.42 -7.57 0.53
N LEU A 53 -9.32 -6.88 0.21
CA LEU A 53 -9.41 -5.63 -0.58
C LEU A 53 -9.72 -5.94 -2.05
N ALA A 54 -11.00 -5.81 -2.41
CA ALA A 54 -11.51 -5.99 -3.77
C ALA A 54 -10.90 -4.98 -4.75
N GLU A 55 -10.74 -5.43 -5.99
CA GLU A 55 -10.04 -4.69 -7.04
C GLU A 55 -10.63 -3.31 -7.29
N LYS A 56 -11.96 -3.19 -7.43
CA LYS A 56 -12.61 -1.89 -7.66
C LYS A 56 -12.22 -0.82 -6.64
N HIS A 57 -12.02 -1.22 -5.38
CA HIS A 57 -11.65 -0.32 -4.30
C HIS A 57 -10.14 -0.04 -4.30
N ALA A 58 -9.32 -1.04 -4.63
CA ALA A 58 -7.89 -0.86 -4.86
C ALA A 58 -7.63 0.17 -5.99
N ARG A 59 -8.31 0.04 -7.13
CA ARG A 59 -8.20 0.98 -8.26
C ARG A 59 -8.64 2.39 -7.90
N ALA A 60 -9.75 2.53 -7.16
CA ALA A 60 -10.20 3.85 -6.70
C ALA A 60 -9.16 4.54 -5.80
N ILE A 61 -8.52 3.78 -4.90
CA ILE A 61 -7.44 4.29 -4.04
C ILE A 61 -6.23 4.70 -4.89
N GLU A 62 -5.81 3.86 -5.83
CA GLU A 62 -4.69 4.16 -6.74
C GLU A 62 -4.93 5.44 -7.53
N GLN A 63 -6.12 5.60 -8.11
CA GLN A 63 -6.51 6.80 -8.85
C GLN A 63 -6.49 8.06 -7.99
N TYR A 64 -7.05 8.01 -6.77
CA TYR A 64 -7.10 9.18 -5.89
C TYR A 64 -5.70 9.66 -5.47
N TYR A 65 -4.78 8.73 -5.23
CA TYR A 65 -3.42 9.02 -4.80
C TYR A 65 -2.40 9.12 -5.94
N TYR A 66 -2.87 9.14 -7.20
CA TYR A 66 -2.03 9.21 -8.40
C TYR A 66 -0.94 8.12 -8.43
N LEU A 67 -1.29 6.91 -8.01
CA LEU A 67 -0.40 5.76 -8.03
C LEU A 67 -0.41 5.08 -9.40
N PRO A 68 0.68 4.40 -9.79
CA PRO A 68 0.67 3.53 -10.96
C PRO A 68 -0.46 2.49 -10.89
N GLU A 69 -1.00 2.12 -12.04
CA GLU A 69 -1.97 1.04 -12.11
C GLU A 69 -1.35 -0.26 -11.57
N LEU A 70 -2.13 -1.03 -10.81
CA LEU A 70 -1.69 -2.26 -10.14
C LEU A 70 -0.63 -2.04 -9.05
N TRP A 71 -0.35 -0.81 -8.63
CA TRP A 71 0.65 -0.55 -7.59
C TRP A 71 0.39 -1.37 -6.32
N LEU A 72 -0.88 -1.53 -5.91
CA LEU A 72 -1.27 -2.34 -4.74
C LEU A 72 -1.07 -3.85 -4.95
N ASP A 73 -0.90 -4.31 -6.18
CA ASP A 73 -0.87 -5.73 -6.55
C ASP A 73 0.57 -6.26 -6.75
N ILE A 74 1.56 -5.38 -6.79
CA ILE A 74 2.95 -5.72 -7.11
C ILE A 74 3.75 -6.00 -5.84
N GLU A 75 4.61 -7.03 -5.86
CA GLU A 75 5.57 -7.30 -4.78
C GLU A 75 6.81 -6.40 -4.94
N GLU A 76 7.18 -5.67 -3.88
CA GLU A 76 8.28 -4.69 -3.88
C GLU A 76 9.66 -5.28 -4.19
N GLU A 77 9.81 -6.61 -4.20
CA GLU A 77 11.09 -7.28 -4.45
C GLU A 77 11.64 -7.10 -5.88
N THR A 78 10.88 -6.53 -6.83
CA THR A 78 11.30 -6.53 -8.24
C THR A 78 11.36 -5.19 -8.98
N GLN A 79 10.91 -4.06 -8.42
CA GLN A 79 10.83 -2.82 -9.21
C GLN A 79 11.27 -1.56 -8.45
N SER A 80 12.43 -1.02 -8.85
CA SER A 80 12.78 0.38 -8.59
C SER A 80 11.89 1.27 -9.45
N TRP A 81 10.81 1.79 -8.88
CA TRP A 81 9.97 2.73 -9.60
C TRP A 81 10.65 4.10 -9.65
N ASN A 82 11.14 4.49 -10.82
CA ASN A 82 11.51 5.88 -11.14
C ASN A 82 10.22 6.70 -11.38
N VAL A 83 9.38 6.86 -10.35
CA VAL A 83 8.27 7.83 -10.38
C VAL A 83 8.72 9.07 -9.61
N PRO A 84 8.63 10.29 -10.20
CA PRO A 84 8.95 11.52 -9.48
C PRO A 84 8.08 11.62 -8.22
N GLY A 85 8.70 11.53 -7.04
CA GLY A 85 8.02 11.68 -5.75
C GLY A 85 7.66 10.38 -5.01
N PHE A 86 8.07 9.20 -5.50
CA PHE A 86 7.95 7.94 -4.75
C PHE A 86 9.34 7.52 -4.22
N PHE A 87 9.64 7.86 -2.96
CA PHE A 87 10.88 7.44 -2.31
C PHE A 87 10.64 6.14 -1.54
N LEU A 88 10.89 5.01 -2.20
CA LEU A 88 10.91 3.70 -1.55
C LEU A 88 12.19 3.64 -0.70
N MET A 89 12.09 4.05 0.56
CA MET A 89 13.20 3.88 1.50
C MET A 89 13.34 2.39 1.79
N ILE A 90 14.17 1.71 1.01
CA ILE A 90 14.56 0.32 1.25
C ILE A 90 15.20 0.28 2.64
N ILE A 91 14.46 -0.19 3.65
CA ILE A 91 15.04 -0.59 4.94
C ILE A 91 15.80 -1.89 4.66
N LYS A 92 16.95 -1.78 4.01
CA LYS A 92 17.99 -2.78 4.13
C LYS A 92 18.37 -2.76 5.61
N LYS A 93 18.31 -3.93 6.23
CA LYS A 93 18.87 -4.24 7.55
C LYS A 93 20.34 -3.79 7.58
N THR A 94 20.59 -2.52 7.87
CA THR A 94 21.92 -2.02 8.23
C THR A 94 21.87 -1.75 9.72
N THR A 95 22.63 -2.57 10.43
CA THR A 95 23.04 -2.37 11.81
C THR A 95 23.43 -0.91 11.99
N LEU A 96 22.60 -0.12 12.68
CA LEU A 96 22.87 1.27 13.00
C LEU A 96 24.01 1.30 14.02
N HIS A 97 25.24 1.46 13.56
CA HIS A 97 26.26 2.13 14.37
C HIS A 97 25.93 3.62 14.34
N LEU A 98 25.26 4.08 15.40
CA LEU A 98 25.11 5.50 15.71
C LEU A 98 26.51 6.10 15.92
N PRO A 99 26.88 7.22 15.26
CA PRO A 99 28.04 7.96 15.70
C PRO A 99 27.72 8.60 17.05
N HIS A 100 28.57 8.33 18.05
CA HIS A 100 28.65 9.13 19.26
C HIS A 100 28.99 10.56 18.85
N PHE A 101 28.10 11.50 19.14
CA PHE A 101 28.45 12.92 19.24
C PHE A 101 28.78 13.22 20.69
N ILE A 102 30.07 13.33 21.01
CA ILE A 102 30.64 14.22 22.03
C ILE A 102 31.95 14.76 21.46
#